data_AF-A0A1Y3QPM0-F1
#
_entry.id   AF-A0A1Y3QPM0-F1
#
_cell.length_a   1.000
_cell.length_b   1.000
_cell.length_c   1.000
_cell.angle_alpha   90.00
_cell.angle_beta   90.00
_cell.angle_gamma   90.00
#
_symmetry.space_group_name_H-M   'P 1'
#
loop_
_entity.id
_entity.type
_entity.pdbx_description
1 polymer ?
#
loop_
_entity_poly.entity_id
_entity_poly.type
_entity_poly.pdbx_seq_one_letter_code
_entity_poly.pdbx_strand_id
1 'polypeptide(L)'
;MEYADLRSRLVGEIDARRRTSDDPIVRKALHRVMSIAVWVVDQNKFKPQVDLPALRDMTLEEIDIYLNKMLTDGIGSQQEVRAVQEARELVDEIWTQVIREAAQGGVKAAAKAD
;
A
#
# COMPACT_ATOMS: atom_id res chain seq x y z
N MET A 1 10.74 0.87 12.36
CA MET A 1 9.59 -0.06 12.32
C MET A 1 10.11 -1.37 11.79
N GLU A 2 9.84 -2.48 12.47
CA GLU A 2 10.27 -3.79 11.98
C GLU A 2 9.48 -4.17 10.72
N TYR A 3 10.12 -4.92 9.81
CA TYR A 3 9.53 -5.31 8.53
C TYR A 3 8.22 -6.10 8.70
N ALA A 4 8.17 -7.01 9.69
CA ALA A 4 6.97 -7.80 9.98
C ALA A 4 5.79 -6.92 10.41
N ASP A 5 6.07 -5.86 11.17
CA ASP A 5 5.07 -4.89 11.62
C ASP A 5 4.53 -4.07 10.43
N LEU A 6 5.42 -3.59 9.55
CA LEU A 6 5.03 -2.85 8.35
C LEU A 6 4.12 -3.69 7.45
N ARG A 7 4.51 -4.94 7.18
CA ARG A 7 3.70 -5.86 6.38
C ARG A 7 2.34 -6.12 7.02
N SER A 8 2.31 -6.43 8.32
CA SER A 8 1.06 -6.70 9.05
C SER A 8 0.14 -5.48 9.04
N ARG A 9 0.70 -4.28 9.22
CA ARG A 9 -0.03 -3.01 9.20
C ARG A 9 -0.71 -2.75 7.86
N LEU A 10 0.03 -2.85 6.76
CA LEU A 10 -0.50 -2.66 5.40
C LEU A 10 -1.63 -3.65 5.09
N VAL A 11 -1.42 -4.93 5.40
CA VAL A 11 -2.45 -5.96 5.22
C VAL A 11 -3.68 -5.65 6.07
N GLY A 12 -3.49 -5.29 7.34
CA GLY A 12 -4.57 -5.01 8.27
C GLY A 12 -5.45 -3.84 7.82
N GLU A 13 -4.85 -2.72 7.41
CA GLU A 13 -5.58 -1.53 6.99
C GLU A 13 -6.35 -1.75 5.68
N ILE A 14 -5.71 -2.37 4.67
CA ILE A 14 -6.38 -2.64 3.39
C ILE A 14 -7.46 -3.72 3.55
N ASP A 15 -7.20 -4.78 4.33
CA ASP A 15 -8.17 -5.85 4.56
C ASP A 15 -9.36 -5.39 5.41
N ALA A 16 -9.16 -4.49 6.37
CA ALA A 16 -10.26 -3.86 7.10
C ALA A 16 -11.22 -3.16 6.13
N ARG A 17 -10.69 -2.32 5.22
CA ARG A 17 -11.52 -1.66 4.20
C ARG A 17 -12.22 -2.67 3.29
N ARG A 18 -11.53 -3.73 2.89
CA ARG A 18 -12.08 -4.81 2.06
C ARG A 18 -13.24 -5.53 2.72
N ARG A 19 -13.16 -5.81 4.02
CA ARG A 19 -14.23 -6.49 4.78
C ARG A 19 -15.47 -5.62 4.99
N THR A 20 -15.32 -4.29 4.96
CA THR A 20 -16.44 -3.35 5.08
C THR A 20 -17.20 -3.09 3.77
N SER A 21 -16.67 -3.55 2.64
CA SER A 21 -17.28 -3.35 1.33
C SER A 21 -18.11 -4.56 0.93
N ASP A 22 -19.38 -4.35 0.57
CA ASP A 22 -20.24 -5.39 -0.01
C ASP A 22 -20.07 -5.52 -1.53
N ASP A 23 -19.45 -4.53 -2.19
CA ASP A 23 -19.19 -4.56 -3.62
C ASP A 23 -18.04 -5.57 -3.95
N PRO A 24 -18.31 -6.65 -4.71
CA PRO A 24 -17.29 -7.62 -5.10
C PRO A 24 -16.17 -7.03 -5.96
N ILE A 25 -16.45 -6.01 -6.77
CA ILE A 25 -15.46 -5.32 -7.60
C ILE A 25 -14.46 -4.60 -6.70
N VAL A 26 -14.96 -3.80 -5.75
CA VAL A 26 -14.12 -3.10 -4.77
C VAL A 26 -13.32 -4.09 -3.93
N ARG A 27 -13.93 -5.20 -3.50
CA ARG A 27 -13.21 -6.24 -2.73
C ARG A 27 -12.05 -6.85 -3.52
N LYS A 28 -12.25 -7.11 -4.82
CA LYS A 28 -11.23 -7.65 -5.72
C LYS A 28 -10.12 -6.63 -5.96
N ALA A 29 -10.45 -5.36 -6.19
CA ALA A 29 -9.49 -4.28 -6.35
C ALA A 29 -8.61 -4.10 -5.10
N LEU A 30 -9.22 -4.03 -3.91
CA LEU A 30 -8.51 -3.93 -2.63
C LEU A 30 -7.59 -5.14 -2.38
N HIS A 31 -8.06 -6.34 -2.69
CA HIS A 31 -7.22 -7.54 -2.58
C HIS A 31 -6.02 -7.48 -3.54
N ARG A 32 -6.21 -6.98 -4.76
CA ARG A 32 -5.13 -6.86 -5.75
C ARG A 32 -4.07 -5.85 -5.33
N VAL A 33 -4.46 -4.64 -4.91
CA VAL A 33 -3.49 -3.63 -4.46
C VAL A 33 -2.78 -4.06 -3.16
N MET A 34 -3.47 -4.78 -2.27
CA MET A 34 -2.84 -5.38 -1.09
C MET A 34 -1.75 -6.38 -1.49
N SER A 35 -2.01 -7.24 -2.47
CA SER A 35 -1.02 -8.20 -2.97
C SER A 35 0.22 -7.49 -3.54
N ILE A 36 0.04 -6.38 -4.26
CA ILE A 36 1.13 -5.56 -4.80
C ILE A 36 1.94 -4.91 -3.66
N ALA A 37 1.27 -4.25 -2.71
CA ALA A 37 1.93 -3.60 -1.57
C ALA A 37 2.77 -4.59 -0.75
N VAL A 38 2.23 -5.77 -0.47
CA VAL A 38 2.97 -6.84 0.21
C VAL A 38 4.16 -7.30 -0.62
N TRP A 39 4.00 -7.50 -1.93
CA TRP A 39 5.10 -7.92 -2.79
C TRP A 39 6.24 -6.90 -2.79
N VAL A 40 5.95 -5.59 -2.91
CA VAL A 40 6.98 -4.53 -2.86
C VAL A 40 7.74 -4.56 -1.54
N VAL A 41 7.03 -4.66 -0.41
CA VAL A 41 7.66 -4.75 0.90
C VAL A 41 8.56 -5.99 0.99
N ASP A 42 8.08 -7.15 0.54
CA ASP A 42 8.81 -8.42 0.56
C ASP A 42 10.08 -8.42 -0.29
N GLN A 43 10.04 -7.80 -1.47
CA GLN A 43 11.18 -7.70 -2.38
C GLN A 43 12.30 -6.81 -1.83
N ASN A 44 11.98 -5.91 -0.90
CA ASN A 44 12.92 -4.90 -0.40
C ASN A 44 13.34 -5.14 1.06
N LYS A 45 12.85 -6.20 1.72
CA LYS A 45 13.13 -6.51 3.13
C LYS A 45 14.60 -6.57 3.54
N PHE A 46 15.49 -6.87 2.59
CA PHE A 46 16.94 -7.00 2.84
C PHE A 46 17.75 -5.86 2.21
N LYS A 47 17.09 -4.78 1.75
CA LYS A 47 17.74 -3.64 1.11
C LYS A 47 17.77 -2.43 2.06
N PRO A 48 18.86 -2.22 2.81
CA PRO A 48 18.92 -1.19 3.85
C PRO A 48 18.82 0.25 3.32
N GLN A 49 19.05 0.46 2.03
CA GLN A 49 18.93 1.76 1.38
C GLN A 49 17.50 2.16 0.99
N VAL A 50 16.53 1.24 1.11
CA VAL A 50 15.13 1.49 0.73
C VAL A 50 14.36 1.89 1.97
N ASP A 51 14.01 3.18 2.07
CA ASP A 51 13.24 3.73 3.17
C ASP A 51 11.72 3.68 2.90
N LEU A 52 10.91 4.13 3.88
CA LEU A 52 9.45 4.07 3.77
C LEU A 52 8.90 4.92 2.61
N PRO A 53 9.37 6.16 2.36
CA PRO A 53 9.00 6.91 1.15
C PRO A 53 9.31 6.16 -0.14
N ALA A 54 10.50 5.56 -0.27
CA ALA A 54 10.83 4.77 -1.45
C ALA A 54 9.92 3.55 -1.63
N LEU A 55 9.56 2.85 -0.53
CA LEU A 55 8.61 1.73 -0.58
C LEU A 55 7.20 2.17 -1.01
N ARG A 56 6.74 3.33 -0.55
CA ARG A 56 5.47 3.94 -0.99
C ARG A 56 5.50 4.17 -2.49
N ASP A 57 6.52 4.88 -2.99
CA ASP A 57 6.60 5.26 -4.40
C ASP A 57 6.68 4.02 -5.30
N MET A 58 7.51 3.02 -4.94
CA MET A 58 7.56 1.73 -5.65
C MET A 58 6.22 0.99 -5.61
N THR A 59 5.48 1.05 -4.50
CA THR A 59 4.15 0.43 -4.39
C THR A 59 3.16 1.08 -5.34
N LEU A 60 3.13 2.42 -5.39
CA LEU A 60 2.21 3.16 -6.26
C LEU A 60 2.57 2.96 -7.74
N GLU A 61 3.86 2.93 -8.08
CA GLU A 61 4.33 2.63 -9.44
C GLU A 61 3.88 1.25 -9.92
N GLU A 62 3.98 0.21 -9.08
CA GLU A 62 3.52 -1.14 -9.44
C GLU A 62 1.99 -1.23 -9.61
N ILE A 63 1.24 -0.44 -8.85
CA ILE A 63 -0.21 -0.31 -9.05
C ILE A 63 -0.50 0.42 -10.37
N ASP A 64 0.27 1.46 -10.70
CA ASP A 64 0.14 2.21 -11.95
C ASP A 64 0.50 1.35 -13.17
N ILE A 65 1.52 0.49 -13.08
CA ILE A 65 1.84 -0.52 -14.10
C ILE A 65 0.67 -1.47 -14.29
N TYR A 66 0.05 -1.93 -13.21
CA TYR A 66 -1.14 -2.79 -13.29
C TYR A 66 -2.33 -2.08 -13.94
N LEU A 67 -2.60 -0.84 -13.56
CA LEU A 67 -3.64 0.00 -14.17
C LEU A 67 -3.40 0.22 -15.67
N ASN A 68 -2.16 0.52 -16.05
CA ASN A 68 -1.81 0.72 -17.45
C ASN A 68 -2.03 -0.55 -18.29
N LYS A 69 -1.72 -1.73 -17.72
CA LYS A 69 -2.04 -3.02 -18.35
C LYS A 69 -3.54 -3.24 -18.49
N MET A 70 -4.34 -2.89 -17.47
CA MET A 70 -5.80 -2.98 -17.57
C MET A 70 -6.34 -2.13 -18.73
N LEU A 71 -5.83 -0.92 -18.88
CA LEU A 71 -6.25 0.01 -19.94
C LEU A 71 -5.77 -0.41 -21.33
N THR A 72 -4.52 -0.87 -21.44
CA THR A 72 -3.90 -1.21 -22.74
C THR A 72 -4.37 -2.56 -23.27
N ASP A 73 -4.43 -3.57 -22.40
CA ASP A 73 -4.76 -4.95 -22.78
C ASP A 73 -6.27 -5.22 -22.70
N GLY A 74 -7.07 -4.23 -22.28
CA GLY A 74 -8.52 -4.37 -22.11
C GLY A 74 -8.91 -5.34 -21.00
N ILE A 75 -8.10 -5.42 -19.93
CA ILE A 75 -8.36 -6.33 -18.81
C ILE A 75 -9.36 -5.67 -17.85
N GLY A 76 -10.54 -6.25 -17.77
CA GLY A 76 -11.60 -5.84 -16.86
C GLY A 76 -12.50 -4.74 -17.41
N SER A 77 -13.58 -4.47 -16.67
CA SER A 77 -14.54 -3.42 -16.98
C SER A 77 -14.05 -2.03 -16.55
N GLN A 78 -14.67 -0.96 -17.05
CA GLN A 78 -14.41 0.40 -16.57
C GLN A 78 -14.63 0.55 -15.06
N GLN A 79 -15.59 -0.19 -14.49
CA GLN A 79 -15.85 -0.19 -13.05
C GLN A 79 -14.70 -0.85 -12.28
N GLU A 80 -14.12 -1.94 -12.81
CA GLU A 80 -12.94 -2.57 -12.20
C GLU A 80 -11.71 -1.65 -12.26
N VAL A 81 -11.47 -0.97 -13.38
CA VAL A 81 -10.38 0.03 -13.51
C VAL A 81 -10.55 1.14 -12.47
N ARG A 82 -11.75 1.71 -12.38
CA ARG A 82 -12.06 2.77 -11.41
C ARG A 82 -11.85 2.30 -9.97
N ALA A 83 -12.31 1.09 -9.62
CA ALA A 83 -12.13 0.55 -8.29
C ALA A 83 -10.64 0.36 -7.93
N VAL A 84 -9.79 0.02 -8.91
CA VAL A 84 -8.34 -0.08 -8.69
C VAL A 84 -7.71 1.32 -8.53
N GLN A 85 -8.17 2.34 -9.26
CA GLN A 85 -7.75 3.73 -9.05
C GLN A 85 -8.11 4.22 -7.64
N GLU A 86 -9.35 3.98 -7.19
CA GLU A 86 -9.77 4.34 -5.84
C GLU A 86 -8.99 3.56 -4.76
N ALA A 87 -8.68 2.28 -5.02
CA ALA A 87 -7.85 1.47 -4.14
C ALA A 87 -6.38 1.94 -4.09
N ARG A 88 -5.84 2.48 -5.19
CA ARG A 88 -4.50 3.09 -5.25
C ARG A 88 -4.40 4.30 -4.32
N GLU A 89 -5.39 5.20 -4.38
CA GLU A 89 -5.43 6.39 -3.51
C GLU A 89 -5.50 5.99 -2.03
N LEU A 90 -6.29 4.97 -1.69
CA LEU A 90 -6.31 4.42 -0.34
C LEU A 90 -4.93 3.89 0.11
N VAL A 91 -4.22 3.18 -0.78
CA VAL A 91 -2.87 2.69 -0.47
C VAL A 91 -1.91 3.86 -0.22
N ASP A 92 -2.02 4.95 -0.98
CA ASP A 92 -1.24 6.16 -0.76
C ASP A 92 -1.52 6.79 0.62
N GLU A 93 -2.80 6.92 0.98
CA GLU A 93 -3.22 7.43 2.29
C GLU A 93 -2.65 6.59 3.44
N ILE A 94 -2.74 5.26 3.34
CA ILE A 94 -2.21 4.32 4.35
C ILE A 94 -0.69 4.50 4.48
N TRP A 95 0.05 4.55 3.37
CA TRP A 95 1.49 4.77 3.39
C TRP A 95 1.87 6.12 4.00
N THR A 96 1.15 7.18 3.64
CA THR A 96 1.36 8.53 4.16
C THR A 96 1.19 8.55 5.69
N GLN A 97 0.17 7.85 6.20
CA GLN A 97 -0.03 7.70 7.65
C GLN A 97 1.13 6.94 8.30
N VAL A 98 1.53 5.79 7.74
CA VAL A 98 2.65 4.97 8.25
C VAL A 98 3.95 5.77 8.32
N ILE A 99 4.27 6.54 7.27
CA ILE A 99 5.46 7.39 7.21
C ILE A 99 5.41 8.47 8.30
N ARG A 100 4.26 9.14 8.45
CA ARG A 100 4.07 10.17 9.46
C ARG A 100 4.22 9.62 10.88
N GLU A 101 3.65 8.46 11.17
CA GLU A 101 3.76 7.79 12.47
C GLU A 101 5.21 7.39 12.78
N ALA A 102 5.93 6.85 11.80
CA ALA A 102 7.34 6.50 11.95
C ALA A 102 8.20 7.73 12.28
N ALA A 103 7.93 8.87 11.63
CA ALA A 103 8.63 10.13 11.93
C ALA A 103 8.34 10.63 13.36
N GLN A 104 7.08 10.56 13.81
CA GLN A 104 6.70 10.98 15.17
C GLN A 104 7.24 10.05 16.27
N GLY A 105 7.32 8.74 16.00
CA GLY A 105 7.93 7.75 16.90
C GLY A 105 9.42 8.01 17.11
N GLY A 106 10.13 8.42 16.06
CA GLY A 106 11.55 8.83 16.14
C GLY A 106 11.76 10.09 17.00
N VAL A 107 10.89 11.09 16.84
CA VAL A 107 10.95 12.34 17.63
C VAL A 107 10.69 12.07 19.12
N LYS A 108 9.71 11.21 19.46
CA LYS A 108 9.42 10.87 20.86
C LYS A 108 10.52 10.04 21.53
N ALA A 109 11.24 9.21 20.77
CA ALA A 109 12.36 8.43 21.29
C ALA A 109 13.59 9.33 21.54
N ALA A 110 13.87 10.26 20.64
CA ALA A 110 14.95 11.24 20.81
C ALA A 110 14.70 12.17 22.02
N ALA A 111 13.47 12.65 22.21
CA ALA A 111 13.10 13.54 23.32
C ALA A 111 13.07 12.85 24.71
N LYS A 112 13.23 11.53 24.80
CA LYS A 112 13.38 10.79 26.06
C LYS A 112 14.83 10.42 26.39
N ALA A 113 15.74 10.62 25.43
CA ALA A 113 17.15 10.33 25.57
C ALA A 113 17.99 11.55 25.99
N ASP A 114 17.41 12.76 25.90
CA ASP A 114 17.89 14.00 26.52
C ASP A 114 17.21 14.24 27.88
#